data_AF-A0A1Q9N4V0-F1
#
_entry.id   AF-A0A1Q9N4V0-F1
#
_cell.length_a   1.000
_cell.length_b   1.000
_cell.length_c   1.000
_cell.angle_alpha   90.00
_cell.angle_beta   90.00
_cell.angle_gamma   90.00
#
_symmetry.space_group_name_H-M   'P 1'
#
loop_
_entity.id
_entity.type
_entity.pdbx_description
1 polymer ?
#
loop_
_entity_poly.entity_id
_entity_poly.type
_entity_poly.pdbx_seq_one_letter_code
_entity_poly.pdbx_strand_id
1 'polypeptide(L)'
;MEENNSPKNGKSYLCISIKDNGSGILEEYKNKIFEPFFTTKSDGFGIGLSSSYDQILEMGGLMDFSSKSNEGSIFNIYLPITSQYSDAELHHHQGTKLYSGTILVVDDEEQIRLLMKQNLEEKGFNVITAENGLLAYEILENESEKISGVLTDIRMP
;
A
#
# COMPACT_ATOMS: atom_id res chain seq x y z
N MET A 1 14.20 -14.38 18.87
CA MET A 1 14.07 -14.06 17.43
C MET A 1 15.12 -14.89 16.72
N GLU A 2 14.69 -15.99 16.10
CA GLU A 2 15.55 -17.06 15.61
C GLU A 2 16.10 -16.79 14.19
N GLU A 3 17.42 -16.81 14.06
CA GLU A 3 18.31 -17.33 13.00
C GLU A 3 18.05 -17.17 11.48
N ASN A 4 16.96 -16.56 10.99
CA ASN A 4 16.68 -16.50 9.54
C ASN A 4 16.97 -15.16 8.84
N ASN A 5 17.65 -14.21 9.49
CA ASN A 5 17.90 -12.85 8.97
C ASN A 5 19.24 -12.68 8.24
N SER A 6 19.63 -13.61 7.36
CA SER A 6 20.83 -13.44 6.55
C SER A 6 20.62 -13.93 5.12
N PRO A 7 21.14 -13.19 4.11
CA PRO A 7 21.12 -13.64 2.73
C PRO A 7 21.66 -15.06 2.62
N LYS A 8 20.88 -15.96 2.01
CA LYS A 8 21.28 -17.36 1.86
C LYS A 8 22.42 -17.48 0.86
N ASN A 9 23.43 -18.27 1.21
CA ASN A 9 24.62 -18.48 0.40
C ASN A 9 24.23 -19.03 -0.99
N GLY A 10 24.73 -18.42 -2.07
CA GLY A 10 24.43 -18.81 -3.45
C GLY A 10 23.22 -18.13 -4.12
N LYS A 11 22.54 -17.18 -3.46
CA LYS A 11 21.52 -16.32 -4.08
C LYS A 11 22.00 -14.87 -4.15
N SER A 12 21.70 -14.19 -5.26
CA SER A 12 21.96 -12.75 -5.43
C SER A 12 20.82 -11.93 -4.85
N TYR A 13 21.15 -10.88 -4.10
CA TYR A 13 20.19 -9.94 -3.53
C TYR A 13 20.53 -8.51 -3.94
N LEU A 14 19.51 -7.70 -4.18
CA LEU A 14 19.63 -6.25 -4.22
C LEU A 14 19.54 -5.75 -2.77
N CYS A 15 20.56 -5.02 -2.32
CA CYS A 15 20.54 -4.36 -1.02
C CYS A 15 20.19 -2.88 -1.21
N ILE A 16 19.14 -2.43 -0.54
CA ILE A 16 18.76 -1.02 -0.43
C ILE A 16 18.99 -0.60 1.01
N SER A 17 19.90 0.36 1.22
CA SER A 17 20.20 0.89 2.55
C SER A 17 19.61 2.28 2.70
N ILE A 18 18.79 2.47 3.74
CA ILE A 18 18.21 3.75 4.13
C ILE A 18 18.88 4.17 5.44
N LYS A 19 19.60 5.29 5.41
CA LYS A 19 20.31 5.84 6.57
C LYS A 19 19.78 7.22 6.92
N ASP A 20 19.51 7.43 8.20
CA ASP A 20 19.23 8.74 8.77
C ASP A 20 20.29 9.13 9.81
N ASN A 21 20.26 10.39 10.22
CA ASN A 21 21.11 10.97 11.27
C ASN A 21 20.25 11.56 12.42
N GLY A 22 19.04 11.03 12.62
CA GLY A 22 18.10 11.47 13.64
C GLY A 22 18.44 10.96 15.04
N SER A 23 17.44 10.97 15.91
CA SER A 23 17.57 10.56 17.32
C SER A 23 17.84 9.06 17.51
N GLY A 24 17.77 8.25 16.45
CA GLY A 24 17.82 6.80 16.55
C GLY A 24 16.62 6.21 17.31
N ILE A 25 16.72 4.91 17.59
CA ILE A 25 15.71 4.09 18.26
C ILE A 25 16.25 3.67 19.63
N LEU A 26 15.47 3.90 20.68
CA LEU A 26 15.78 3.45 22.04
C LEU A 26 15.78 1.93 22.13
N GLU A 27 16.67 1.37 22.95
CA GLU A 27 16.88 -0.08 23.05
C GLU A 27 15.59 -0.84 23.41
N GLU A 28 14.78 -0.27 24.29
CA GLU A 28 13.49 -0.82 24.73
C GLU A 28 12.44 -0.92 23.61
N TYR A 29 12.60 -0.14 22.53
CA TYR A 29 11.67 -0.11 21.40
C TYR A 29 12.11 -0.99 20.24
N LYS A 30 13.37 -1.44 20.18
CA LYS A 30 13.92 -2.21 19.05
C LYS A 30 13.11 -3.47 18.70
N ASN A 31 12.52 -4.12 19.70
CA ASN A 31 11.68 -5.31 19.47
C ASN A 31 10.23 -4.96 19.10
N LYS A 32 9.81 -3.70 19.28
CA LYS A 32 8.43 -3.23 19.10
C LYS A 32 8.23 -2.43 17.83
N ILE A 33 9.30 -1.87 17.23
CA ILE A 33 9.18 -0.98 16.05
C ILE A 33 8.50 -1.63 14.83
N PHE A 34 8.46 -2.97 14.78
CA PHE A 34 7.79 -3.74 13.74
C PHE A 34 6.37 -4.16 14.10
N GLU A 35 5.93 -3.94 15.35
CA GLU A 35 4.56 -4.24 15.78
C GLU A 35 3.59 -3.24 15.13
N PRO A 36 2.48 -3.70 14.54
CA PRO A 36 1.44 -2.82 14.03
C PRO A 36 0.95 -1.86 15.11
N PHE A 37 0.74 -0.59 14.73
CA PHE A 37 0.26 0.48 15.60
C PHE A 37 1.23 0.96 16.68
N PHE A 38 2.43 0.38 16.79
CA PHE A 38 3.45 0.90 17.69
C PHE A 38 3.99 2.24 17.17
N THR A 39 3.95 3.27 18.01
CA THR A 39 4.46 4.61 17.69
C THR A 39 4.99 5.31 18.94
N THR A 40 6.02 6.13 18.77
CA THR A 40 6.50 7.09 19.79
C THR A 40 6.11 8.53 19.46
N LYS A 41 5.41 8.74 18.32
CA LYS A 41 4.91 10.04 17.87
C LYS A 41 3.47 10.23 18.34
N SER A 42 3.15 11.44 18.78
CA SER A 42 1.79 11.83 19.22
C SER A 42 0.74 11.68 18.12
N ASP A 43 1.10 12.03 16.88
CA ASP A 43 0.17 12.08 15.74
C ASP A 43 0.48 11.01 14.66
N GLY A 44 1.12 9.91 15.06
CA GLY A 44 1.51 8.83 14.15
C GLY A 44 0.69 7.56 14.37
N PHE A 45 0.14 6.98 13.31
CA PHE A 45 -0.61 5.71 13.41
C PHE A 45 0.27 4.47 13.64
N GLY A 46 1.59 4.56 13.47
CA GLY A 46 2.49 3.43 13.71
C GLY A 46 2.40 2.28 12.69
N ILE A 47 1.93 2.55 11.47
CA ILE A 47 1.68 1.52 10.44
C ILE A 47 2.82 1.41 9.42
N GLY A 48 3.59 2.49 9.20
CA GLY A 48 4.53 2.56 8.09
C GLY A 48 5.61 1.48 8.11
N LEU A 49 6.26 1.27 9.26
CA LEU A 49 7.36 0.30 9.37
C LEU A 49 6.86 -1.14 9.42
N SER A 50 5.76 -1.42 10.13
CA SER A 50 5.15 -2.77 10.17
C SER A 50 4.70 -3.20 8.78
N SER A 51 3.98 -2.35 8.04
CA SER A 51 3.54 -2.68 6.67
C SER A 51 4.71 -2.84 5.71
N SER A 52 5.75 -2.00 5.84
CA SER A 52 6.95 -2.13 5.00
C SER A 52 7.66 -3.46 5.27
N TYR A 53 7.78 -3.84 6.54
CA TYR A 53 8.39 -5.10 6.94
C TYR A 53 7.63 -6.31 6.37
N ASP A 54 6.30 -6.33 6.54
CA ASP A 54 5.44 -7.41 6.03
C ASP A 54 5.54 -7.53 4.49
N GLN A 55 5.46 -6.42 3.76
CA GLN A 55 5.60 -6.41 2.30
C GLN A 55 6.96 -6.95 1.84
N ILE A 56 8.04 -6.59 2.54
CA ILE A 56 9.38 -7.11 2.22
C ILE A 56 9.45 -8.62 2.43
N LEU A 57 8.84 -9.14 3.49
CA LEU A 57 8.76 -10.58 3.73
C LEU A 57 7.91 -11.29 2.67
N GLU A 58 6.76 -10.72 2.27
CA GLU A 58 5.89 -11.24 1.21
C GLU A 58 6.62 -11.31 -0.14
N MET A 59 7.49 -10.34 -0.43
CA MET A 59 8.38 -10.35 -1.60
C MET A 59 9.51 -11.39 -1.52
N GLY A 60 9.58 -12.18 -0.44
CA GLY A 60 10.69 -13.11 -0.17
C GLY A 60 11.99 -12.41 0.19
N GLY A 61 11.92 -11.13 0.54
CA GLY A 61 13.02 -10.31 1.00
C GLY A 61 13.28 -10.43 2.49
N LEU A 62 14.27 -9.67 2.95
CA LEU A 62 14.70 -9.60 4.34
C LEU A 62 14.94 -8.13 4.70
N MET A 63 14.71 -7.78 5.96
CA MET A 63 15.09 -6.47 6.50
C MET A 63 15.96 -6.66 7.74
N ASP A 64 17.06 -5.93 7.79
CA ASP A 64 17.89 -5.76 8.98
C ASP A 64 17.98 -4.27 9.34
N PHE A 65 18.25 -3.96 10.60
CA PHE A 65 18.45 -2.59 11.02
C PHE A 65 19.49 -2.47 12.13
N SER A 66 20.21 -1.34 12.11
CA SER A 66 21.06 -0.91 13.19
C SER A 66 20.68 0.51 13.58
N SER A 67 20.54 0.76 14.87
CA SER A 67 20.20 2.08 15.37
C SER A 67 20.82 2.29 16.73
N LYS A 68 21.29 3.51 16.96
CA LYS A 68 21.86 3.94 18.22
C LYS A 68 21.28 5.30 18.58
N SER A 69 20.91 5.45 19.85
CA SER A 69 20.32 6.69 20.35
C SER A 69 21.26 7.86 20.06
N ASN A 70 20.70 8.92 19.47
CA ASN A 70 21.37 10.15 19.03
C ASN A 70 22.39 9.99 17.90
N GLU A 71 22.45 8.85 17.22
CA GLU A 71 23.36 8.59 16.09
C GLU A 71 22.62 8.20 14.79
N GLY A 72 21.29 8.22 14.82
CA GLY A 72 20.43 7.83 13.70
C GLY A 72 20.22 6.32 13.58
N SER A 73 19.61 5.91 12.46
CA SER A 73 19.34 4.52 12.13
C SER A 73 19.77 4.18 10.71
N ILE A 74 20.03 2.90 10.47
CA ILE A 74 20.28 2.33 9.15
C ILE A 74 19.38 1.10 9.02
N PHE A 75 18.52 1.10 8.02
CA PHE A 75 17.72 -0.06 7.61
C PHE A 75 18.28 -0.60 6.30
N ASN A 76 18.54 -1.91 6.26
CA ASN A 76 19.01 -2.63 5.08
C ASN A 76 17.89 -3.56 4.61
N ILE A 77 17.46 -3.39 3.37
CA ILE A 77 16.42 -4.20 2.74
C ILE A 77 17.09 -5.06 1.67
N TYR A 78 16.95 -6.37 1.77
CA TYR A 78 17.49 -7.33 0.82
C TYR A 78 16.35 -7.95 0.03
N LEU A 79 16.29 -7.68 -1.27
CA LEU A 79 15.31 -8.28 -2.16
C LEU A 79 15.99 -9.32 -3.06
N PRO A 80 15.42 -10.54 -3.20
CA PRO A 80 16.01 -11.56 -4.04
C PRO A 80 16.01 -11.11 -5.50
N ILE A 81 17.15 -11.21 -6.17
CA ILE A 81 17.25 -10.97 -7.60
C ILE A 81 16.82 -12.26 -8.30
N THR A 82 15.76 -12.18 -9.10
CA THR A 82 15.37 -13.24 -10.02
C THR A 82 16.02 -13.00 -11.39
N SER A 83 16.55 -14.05 -12.00
CA SER A 83 16.99 -14.04 -13.41
C SER A 83 15.82 -14.15 -14.39
N GLN A 84 14.61 -14.37 -13.88
CA GLN A 84 13.39 -14.40 -14.66
C GLN A 84 12.95 -12.95 -14.89
N TYR A 85 13.55 -12.33 -15.89
CA TYR A 85 12.91 -11.22 -16.58
C TYR A 85 11.72 -11.84 -17.29
N SER A 86 10.54 -11.85 -16.67
CA SER A 86 9.36 -12.01 -17.51
C SER A 86 9.32 -10.76 -18.37
N ASP A 87 9.25 -10.92 -19.68
CA ASP A 87 8.39 -10.07 -20.49
C ASP A 87 6.97 -10.26 -19.95
N ALA A 88 6.72 -9.88 -18.69
CA ALA A 88 5.43 -9.35 -18.33
C ALA A 88 5.37 -8.21 -19.31
N GLU A 89 4.64 -8.43 -20.39
CA GLU A 89 4.35 -7.42 -21.37
C GLU A 89 4.07 -6.21 -20.50
N LEU A 90 4.99 -5.25 -20.52
CA LEU A 90 4.61 -3.90 -20.23
C LEU A 90 3.63 -3.67 -21.37
N HIS A 91 2.38 -4.08 -21.18
CA HIS A 91 1.25 -3.29 -21.53
C HIS A 91 1.45 -1.97 -20.76
N HIS A 92 2.49 -1.21 -21.14
CA HIS A 92 2.25 0.11 -21.66
C HIS A 92 0.95 -0.03 -22.40
N HIS A 93 -0.14 0.40 -21.75
CA HIS A 93 -1.39 0.63 -22.41
C HIS A 93 -1.04 1.65 -23.50
N GLN A 94 -0.58 1.14 -24.65
CA GLN A 94 -0.32 1.91 -25.84
C GLN A 94 -1.71 2.36 -26.26
N GLY A 95 -1.99 3.63 -25.99
CA GLY A 95 -3.27 4.25 -26.25
C GLY A 95 -4.15 4.32 -25.01
N THR A 96 -4.69 5.52 -24.78
CA THR A 96 -5.90 5.79 -24.03
C THR A 96 -7.03 4.90 -24.54
N LYS A 97 -7.11 3.66 -24.05
CA LYS A 97 -8.37 2.93 -24.13
C LYS A 97 -9.30 3.64 -23.15
N LEU A 98 -9.98 4.67 -23.66
CA LEU A 98 -11.09 5.32 -22.96
C LEU A 98 -12.10 4.20 -22.70
N TYR A 99 -12.13 3.76 -21.46
CA TYR A 99 -13.17 2.84 -21.04
C TYR A 99 -14.48 3.60 -21.04
N SER A 100 -15.58 2.93 -21.35
CA SER A 100 -16.91 3.52 -21.32
C SER A 100 -17.79 2.74 -20.36
N GLY A 101 -18.71 3.46 -19.72
CA GLY A 101 -19.60 2.91 -18.70
C GLY A 101 -19.74 3.86 -17.53
N THR A 102 -20.71 3.57 -16.67
CA THR A 102 -20.95 4.34 -15.45
C THR A 102 -20.57 3.48 -14.26
N ILE A 103 -19.68 3.98 -13.40
CA ILE A 103 -19.31 3.31 -12.15
C ILE A 103 -19.96 4.04 -10.98
N LEU A 104 -20.65 3.30 -10.11
CA LEU A 104 -21.12 3.81 -8.83
C LEU A 104 -20.04 3.56 -7.79
N VAL A 105 -19.49 4.63 -7.20
CA VAL A 105 -18.53 4.57 -6.09
C VAL A 105 -19.26 4.80 -4.77
N VAL A 106 -19.11 3.88 -3.83
CA VAL A 106 -19.77 3.93 -2.52
C VAL A 106 -18.73 3.82 -1.42
N ASP A 107 -18.60 4.89 -0.64
CA ASP A 107 -17.61 4.99 0.45
C ASP A 107 -18.11 6.08 1.39
N ASP A 108 -17.93 5.97 2.71
CA ASP A 108 -18.38 6.97 3.68
C ASP A 108 -17.38 8.12 3.86
N GLU A 109 -16.12 7.94 3.45
CA GLU A 109 -15.08 8.97 3.45
C GLU A 109 -15.08 9.81 2.17
N GLU A 110 -15.37 11.11 2.29
CA GLU A 110 -15.45 12.03 1.16
C GLU A 110 -14.15 12.10 0.34
N GLN A 111 -13.00 12.09 1.01
CA GLN A 111 -11.69 12.19 0.36
C GLN A 111 -11.42 10.98 -0.53
N ILE A 112 -11.80 9.78 -0.08
CA ILE A 112 -11.66 8.54 -0.86
C ILE A 112 -12.63 8.57 -2.04
N ARG A 113 -13.90 8.94 -1.83
CA ARG A 113 -14.88 9.10 -2.93
C ARG A 113 -14.37 10.03 -4.02
N LEU A 114 -13.85 11.21 -3.65
CA LEU A 114 -13.34 12.20 -4.60
C LEU A 114 -12.11 11.69 -5.37
N LEU A 115 -11.17 11.06 -4.68
CA LEU A 115 -9.99 10.47 -5.30
C LEU A 115 -10.37 9.37 -6.31
N MET A 116 -11.27 8.46 -5.92
CA MET A 116 -11.74 7.39 -6.79
C MET A 116 -12.46 7.92 -8.02
N LYS A 117 -13.33 8.93 -7.82
CA LYS A 117 -14.03 9.62 -8.90
C LYS A 117 -13.06 10.21 -9.92
N GLN A 118 -12.09 11.01 -9.47
CA GLN A 118 -11.11 11.63 -10.36
C GLN A 118 -10.33 10.58 -11.16
N ASN A 119 -9.82 9.54 -10.49
CA ASN A 119 -9.05 8.48 -11.15
C ASN A 119 -9.85 7.69 -12.20
N LEU A 120 -11.16 7.48 -11.97
CA LEU A 120 -12.02 6.76 -12.89
C LEU A 120 -12.48 7.65 -14.07
N GLU A 121 -12.77 8.93 -13.82
CA GLU A 121 -13.09 9.91 -14.86
C GLU A 121 -11.91 10.13 -15.82
N GLU A 122 -10.67 10.20 -15.30
CA GLU A 122 -9.45 10.26 -16.10
C GLU A 122 -9.27 9.04 -17.02
N LYS A 123 -9.87 7.89 -16.65
CA LYS A 123 -9.87 6.65 -17.44
C LYS A 123 -11.03 6.58 -18.46
N GLY A 124 -11.92 7.57 -18.48
CA GLY A 124 -13.04 7.71 -19.42
C GLY A 124 -14.41 7.26 -18.91
N PHE A 125 -14.51 6.81 -17.65
CA PHE A 125 -15.80 6.41 -17.06
C PHE A 125 -16.62 7.63 -16.66
N ASN A 126 -17.95 7.49 -16.69
CA ASN A 126 -18.83 8.34 -15.91
C ASN A 126 -18.86 7.82 -14.48
N VAL A 127 -18.82 8.71 -13.48
CA VAL A 127 -18.82 8.30 -12.08
C VAL A 127 -19.97 8.94 -11.33
N ILE A 128 -20.76 8.10 -10.68
CA ILE A 128 -21.77 8.49 -9.70
C ILE A 128 -21.23 8.10 -8.32
N THR A 129 -21.46 8.92 -7.31
CA THR A 129 -20.96 8.68 -5.94
C THR A 129 -22.11 8.60 -4.96
N ALA A 130 -22.00 7.71 -3.97
CA ALA A 130 -22.90 7.63 -2.82
C ALA A 130 -22.07 7.58 -1.53
N GLU A 131 -22.50 8.30 -0.51
CA GLU A 131 -21.81 8.37 0.80
C GLU A 131 -22.22 7.25 1.76
N ASN A 132 -23.20 6.43 1.39
CA ASN A 132 -23.65 5.28 2.18
C ASN A 132 -24.43 4.29 1.32
N GLY A 133 -24.71 3.11 1.88
CA GLY A 133 -25.44 2.05 1.20
C GLY A 133 -26.89 2.38 0.84
N LEU A 134 -27.57 3.23 1.62
CA LEU A 134 -28.96 3.61 1.35
C LEU A 134 -29.06 4.46 0.08
N LEU A 135 -28.22 5.50 -0.03
CA LEU A 135 -28.15 6.33 -1.24
C LEU A 135 -27.67 5.53 -2.45
N ALA A 136 -26.72 4.62 -2.26
CA ALA A 136 -26.30 3.72 -3.34
C ALA A 136 -27.45 2.83 -3.83
N TYR A 137 -28.26 2.31 -2.90
CA TYR A 137 -29.44 1.51 -3.22
C TYR A 137 -30.49 2.34 -3.97
N GLU A 138 -30.82 3.54 -3.52
CA GLU A 138 -31.76 4.43 -4.20
C GLU A 138 -31.31 4.76 -5.63
N ILE A 139 -30.00 4.97 -5.84
CA ILE A 139 -29.42 5.20 -7.17
C ILE A 139 -29.56 3.95 -8.05
N LEU A 140 -29.27 2.76 -7.50
CA LEU A 140 -29.41 1.50 -8.23
C LEU A 140 -30.87 1.20 -8.58
N GLU A 141 -31.80 1.50 -7.68
CA GLU A 141 -33.24 1.30 -7.94
C GLU A 141 -33.73 2.17 -9.10
N ASN A 142 -33.26 3.43 -9.18
CA ASN A 142 -33.68 4.37 -10.22
C ASN A 142 -32.88 4.24 -11.54
N GLU A 143 -31.61 3.83 -11.48
CA GLU A 143 -30.69 3.94 -12.62
C GLU A 143 -29.83 2.69 -12.88
N SER A 144 -30.22 1.51 -12.36
CA SER A 144 -29.46 0.26 -12.51
C SER A 144 -29.02 -0.04 -13.95
N GLU A 145 -29.85 0.21 -14.96
CA GLU A 145 -29.53 -0.06 -16.37
C GLU A 145 -28.36 0.78 -16.90
N LYS A 146 -28.04 1.91 -16.27
CA LYS A 146 -26.92 2.78 -16.66
C LYS A 146 -25.62 2.43 -15.96
N ILE A 147 -25.68 1.68 -14.86
CA ILE A 147 -24.55 1.36 -14.00
C ILE A 147 -23.88 0.09 -14.50
N SER A 148 -22.64 0.24 -14.95
CA SER A 148 -21.80 -0.84 -15.48
C SER A 148 -21.04 -1.58 -14.39
N GLY A 149 -20.90 -0.98 -13.21
CA GLY A 149 -20.24 -1.59 -12.07
C GLY A 149 -20.38 -0.76 -10.80
N VAL A 150 -20.18 -1.42 -9.66
CA VAL A 150 -20.17 -0.79 -8.33
C VAL A 150 -18.82 -1.04 -7.69
N LEU A 151 -18.20 0.02 -7.19
CA LEU A 151 -17.01 -0.03 -6.36
C LEU A 151 -17.42 0.43 -4.96
N THR A 152 -17.35 -0.46 -3.98
CA THR A 152 -17.79 -0.19 -2.61
C THR A 152 -16.69 -0.52 -1.62
N ASP A 153 -16.53 0.29 -0.57
CA ASP A 153 -15.78 -0.16 0.60
C ASP A 153 -16.54 -1.29 1.30
N ILE A 154 -15.78 -2.31 1.69
CA ILE A 154 -16.26 -3.51 2.39
C ILE A 154 -16.48 -3.25 3.89
N ARG A 155 -15.95 -2.15 4.42
CA ARG A 155 -16.01 -1.77 5.83
C ARG A 155 -17.01 -0.66 6.14
N MET A 156 -17.73 -0.15 5.12
CA MET A 156 -18.84 0.75 5.36
C MET A 156 -19.90 0.12 6.29
N PRO A 157 -20.43 0.89 7.25
CA PRO A 157 -21.49 0.43 8.15
C PRO A 157 -22.83 0.16 7.47
#